data_AF-A0A928W599-F1
#
_entry.id   AF-A0A928W599-F1
#
_cell.length_a   1.000
_cell.length_b   1.000
_cell.length_c   1.000
_cell.angle_alpha   90.00
_cell.angle_beta   90.00
_cell.angle_gamma   90.00
#
_symmetry.space_group_name_H-M   'P 1'
#
loop_
_entity.id
_entity.type
_entity.pdbx_description
1 polymer ?
#
loop_
_entity_poly.entity_id
_entity_poly.type
_entity_poly.pdbx_seq_one_letter_code
_entity_poly.pdbx_strand_id
1 'polypeptide(L)' 'MMPEMNGYEVIDYLRHHQNVPNIPILLMTANQEVSYEDAKSAGANNLVYKPLDLTQFLTKVKSFAV' A
#
# COMPACT_ATOMS: atom_id res chain seq x y z
N MET A 1 6.71 4.75 12.52
CA MET A 1 5.44 5.31 11.98
C MET A 1 5.76 6.63 11.29
N MET A 2 4.98 7.02 10.29
CA MET A 2 5.16 8.34 9.65
C MET A 2 4.70 9.43 10.65
N PRO A 3 5.43 10.54 10.78
CA PRO A 3 4.96 11.67 11.58
C PRO A 3 3.74 12.30 10.89
N GLU A 4 2.79 12.80 11.68
CA GLU A 4 1.57 13.50 11.26
C GLU A 4 0.46 12.61 10.66
N MET A 5 0.77 11.84 9.62
CA MET A 5 -0.23 11.03 8.91
C MET A 5 0.27 9.59 8.75
N ASN A 6 -0.58 8.61 9.04
CA ASN A 6 -0.26 7.20 8.88
C ASN A 6 -0.61 6.68 7.47
N GLY A 7 -0.15 5.46 7.16
CA GLY A 7 -0.31 4.90 5.82
C GLY A 7 -1.77 4.71 5.39
N TYR A 8 -2.68 4.42 6.32
CA TYR A 8 -4.11 4.26 6.03
C TYR A 8 -4.78 5.59 5.71
N GLU A 9 -4.44 6.65 6.45
CA GLU A 9 -4.94 8.01 6.20
C GLU A 9 -4.52 8.51 4.81
N VAL A 10 -3.30 8.20 4.38
CA VAL A 10 -2.83 8.50 3.01
C VAL A 10 -3.66 7.75 1.98
N ILE A 11 -3.94 6.46 2.19
CA ILE A 11 -4.75 5.66 1.25
C ILE A 11 -6.16 6.24 1.14
N ASP A 12 -6.80 6.54 2.27
CA ASP A 12 -8.13 7.12 2.32
C ASP A 12 -8.20 8.47 1.58
N TYR A 13 -7.22 9.33 1.82
CA TYR A 13 -7.09 10.60 1.13
C TYR A 13 -6.95 10.42 -0.40
N LEU A 14 -6.09 9.49 -0.85
CA LEU A 14 -5.90 9.21 -2.28
C LEU A 14 -7.15 8.65 -2.95
N ARG A 15 -7.97 7.85 -2.25
CA ARG A 15 -9.19 7.25 -2.81
C ARG A 15 -10.37 8.22 -2.87
N HIS A 16 -10.45 9.18 -1.95
CA HIS A 16 -11.63 10.04 -1.81
C HIS A 16 -11.43 11.50 -2.23
N HIS A 17 -10.19 12.02 -2.26
CA HIS A 17 -9.94 13.46 -2.42
C HIS A 17 -9.09 13.82 -3.64
N GLN A 18 -8.66 12.84 -4.44
CA GLN A 18 -7.80 13.06 -5.58
C GLN A 18 -8.46 12.62 -6.90
N ASN A 19 -8.21 13.35 -7.98
CA ASN A 19 -8.69 13.01 -9.34
C ASN A 19 -7.89 11.87 -9.99
N VAL A 20 -7.46 10.90 -9.19
CA VAL A 20 -6.57 9.81 -9.61
C VAL A 20 -7.09 8.44 -9.14
N PRO A 21 -8.37 8.10 -9.45
CA PRO A 21 -9.05 6.94 -8.86
C PRO A 21 -8.33 5.61 -9.10
N ASN A 22 -7.54 5.52 -10.16
CA ASN A 22 -6.91 4.28 -10.61
C ASN A 22 -5.43 4.16 -10.25
N ILE A 23 -4.86 5.05 -9.43
CA ILE A 23 -3.45 4.89 -9.01
C ILE A 23 -3.30 3.60 -8.20
N PRO A 24 -2.41 2.67 -8.61
CA PRO A 24 -2.09 1.50 -7.81
C PRO A 24 -1.39 1.91 -6.51
N ILE A 25 -1.88 1.40 -5.38
CA ILE A 25 -1.30 1.66 -4.06
C ILE A 25 -0.72 0.36 -3.50
N LEU A 26 0.57 0.39 -3.17
CA LEU A 26 1.29 -0.71 -2.53
C LEU A 26 1.60 -0.31 -1.08
N LEU A 27 0.89 -0.91 -0.11
CA LEU A 27 1.13 -0.62 1.30
C LEU A 27 2.41 -1.32 1.76
N MET A 28 3.31 -0.60 2.44
CA MET A 28 4.53 -1.15 3.02
C MET A 28 4.58 -0.92 4.53
N THR A 29 4.71 -1.99 5.33
CA THR A 29 4.63 -1.91 6.80
C THR A 29 5.68 -2.77 7.49
N ALA A 30 6.11 -2.36 8.69
CA ALA A 30 6.88 -3.23 9.59
C ALA A 30 5.98 -4.02 10.56
N ASN A 31 4.69 -3.67 10.64
CA ASN A 31 3.73 -4.38 11.46
C ASN A 31 3.27 -5.66 10.73
N GLN A 32 3.61 -6.82 11.29
CA GLN A 32 3.24 -8.13 10.73
C GLN A 32 1.80 -8.55 11.07
N GLU A 33 1.11 -7.83 11.95
CA GLU A 33 -0.30 -8.08 12.26
C GLU A 33 -1.24 -7.56 11.18
N VAL A 34 -0.78 -6.61 10.36
CA VAL A 34 -1.55 -6.09 9.23
C VAL A 34 -1.69 -7.17 8.18
N SER A 35 -2.91 -7.64 7.93
CA SER A 35 -3.17 -8.63 6.89
C SER A 35 -3.33 -7.98 5.51
N TYR A 36 -3.24 -8.80 4.46
CA TYR A 36 -3.56 -8.36 3.11
C TYR A 36 -5.03 -7.89 2.99
N GLU A 37 -5.96 -8.53 3.70
CA GLU A 37 -7.38 -8.12 3.67
C GLU A 37 -7.61 -6.77 4.35
N ASP A 38 -6.87 -6.44 5.42
CA ASP A 38 -6.90 -5.10 6.04
C ASP A 38 -6.40 -4.04 5.06
N ALA A 39 -5.27 -4.31 4.40
CA ALA A 39 -4.70 -3.41 3.40
C ALA A 39 -5.65 -3.21 2.21
N LYS A 40 -6.27 -4.29 1.74
CA LYS A 40 -7.23 -4.27 0.63
C LYS A 40 -8.50 -3.51 1.01
N SER A 41 -9.03 -3.73 2.20
CA SER A 41 -10.22 -3.03 2.71
C SER A 41 -9.99 -1.53 2.85
N ALA A 42 -8.77 -1.12 3.19
CA ALA A 42 -8.38 0.29 3.21
C ALA A 42 -8.27 0.91 1.79
N GLY A 43 -8.20 0.11 0.73
CA GLY A 43 -8.08 0.57 -0.66
C GLY A 43 -6.67 0.42 -1.27
N ALA A 44 -5.76 -0.29 -0.60
CA ALA A 44 -4.49 -0.69 -1.20
C ALA A 44 -4.68 -1.89 -2.15
N ASN A 45 -3.85 -1.97 -3.18
CA ASN A 45 -3.89 -3.07 -4.15
C ASN A 45 -3.02 -4.25 -3.69
N ASN A 46 -1.99 -4.02 -2.87
CA ASN A 46 -1.11 -5.07 -2.36
C ASN A 46 -0.39 -4.60 -1.08
N LEU A 47 0.26 -5.55 -0.39
CA LEU A 47 0.92 -5.35 0.89
C LEU A 47 2.35 -5.92 0.86
N VAL A 48 3.34 -5.20 1.40
CA VAL A 48 4.72 -5.66 1.54
C VAL A 48 5.20 -5.41 2.98
N TYR A 49 5.87 -6.40 3.56
CA TYR A 49 6.44 -6.26 4.90
C TYR A 49 7.89 -5.75 4.82
N LYS A 50 8.32 -5.05 5.88
CA LYS A 50 9.72 -4.72 6.14
C LYS A 50 10.37 -5.85 6.96
N PRO A 51 11.69 -6.13 6.79
CA PRO A 51 12.63 -5.48 5.87
C PRO A 51 12.31 -5.79 4.40
N LEU A 52 12.62 -4.84 3.51
CA LEU A 52 12.25 -4.93 2.10
C LEU A 52 13.09 -5.97 1.37
N ASP A 53 12.44 -6.99 0.83
CA ASP A 53 13.01 -7.85 -0.20
C ASP A 53 12.79 -7.22 -1.58
N LEU A 54 13.86 -6.75 -2.21
CA LEU A 54 13.82 -6.09 -3.51
C LEU A 54 13.27 -6.99 -4.62
N THR A 55 13.52 -8.29 -4.57
CA THR A 55 13.04 -9.23 -5.60
C THR A 55 11.53 -9.38 -5.51
N GLN A 56 11.00 -9.57 -4.29
CA GLN A 56 9.56 -9.66 -4.07
C GLN A 56 8.86 -8.33 -4.37
N PHE A 57 9.46 -7.21 -3.96
CA PHE A 57 8.94 -5.87 -4.24
C PHE A 57 8.82 -5.60 -5.73
N LEU A 58 9.89 -5.82 -6.50
CA LEU A 58 9.88 -5.62 -7.95
C LEU A 58 8.87 -6.52 -8.66
N THR A 59 8.65 -7.74 -8.17
CA THR A 59 7.62 -8.65 -8.70
C THR A 59 6.22 -8.06 -8.54
N LYS A 60 5.92 -7.49 -7.36
CA LYS A 60 4.62 -6.83 -7.11
C LYS A 60 4.46 -5.55 -7.92
N VAL A 61 5.50 -4.72 -8.01
CA VAL A 61 5.45 -3.50 -8.83
C VAL A 61 5.17 -3.82 -10.30
N LYS A 62 5.84 -4.83 -10.86
CA LYS A 62 5.62 -5.27 -12.24
C LYS A 62 4.19 -5.73 -12.51
N SER A 63 3.49 -6.30 -11.51
CA SER A 63 2.09 -6.70 -11.66
C SER A 63 1.12 -5.54 -11.88
N PHE A 64 1.52 -4.29 -11.62
CA PHE A 64 0.71 -3.10 -11.88
C PHE A 64 0.95 -2.45 -13.25
N ALA A 65 1.98 -2.89 -13.97
CA ALA A 65 2.37 -2.33 -15.26
C ALA A 65 1.76 -3.10 -16.46
N VAL A 66 0.82 -4.03 -16.19
CA VAL A 66 0.15 -4.88 -17.18
C VAL A 66 -1.25 -4.38 -17.44
#